data_AF-Q2JRP2-F1
#
_entry.id   AF-Q2JRP2-F1
#
_cell.length_a   1.000
_cell.length_b   1.000
_cell.length_c   1.000
_cell.angle_alpha   90.00
_cell.angle_beta   90.00
_cell.angle_gamma   90.00
#
_symmetry.space_group_name_H-M   'P 1'
#
loop_
_entity.id
_entity.type
_entity.pdbx_description
1 polymer ?
#
loop_
_entity_poly.entity_id
_entity_poly.type
_entity_poly.pdbx_seq_one_letter_code
_entity_poly.pdbx_strand_id
1 'polypeptide(L)' 'MLDRAASFGRRLNIPSGQAVRFEPGQTQRVTLVALGGKGLVHGCNRLTKSSVRSATQKRRALARLQEWMG' A
#
# COMPACT_ATOMS: atom_id res chain seq x y z
N MET A 1 7.69 -7.86 8.92
CA MET A 1 7.92 -7.74 7.45
C MET A 1 6.62 -8.08 6.72
N LEU A 2 6.34 -7.50 5.55
CA LEU A 2 5.11 -7.76 4.78
C LEU A 2 5.39 -7.79 3.26
N ASP A 3 4.53 -8.44 2.49
CA ASP A 3 4.59 -8.42 1.02
C ASP A 3 4.04 -7.10 0.47
N ARG A 4 4.97 -6.21 0.10
CA ARG A 4 4.66 -4.87 -0.40
C ARG A 4 4.05 -4.90 -1.81
N ALA A 5 4.37 -5.90 -2.62
CA ALA A 5 3.84 -6.03 -3.98
C ALA A 5 2.39 -6.53 -4.00
N ALA A 6 2.05 -7.44 -3.07
CA ALA A 6 0.67 -7.87 -2.85
C ALA A 6 -0.20 -6.78 -2.20
N SER A 7 0.41 -5.85 -1.46
CA SER A 7 -0.27 -4.76 -0.76
C SER A 7 -0.52 -3.51 -1.64
N PHE A 8 0.08 -3.44 -2.84
CA PHE A 8 -0.06 -2.27 -3.71
C PHE A 8 -1.51 -2.00 -4.12
N GLY A 9 -1.97 -0.76 -3.94
CA GLY A 9 -3.33 -0.34 -4.30
C GLY A 9 -4.43 -0.89 -3.39
N ARG A 10 -4.08 -1.30 -2.17
CA ARG A 10 -5.00 -1.85 -1.18
C ARG A 10 -4.99 -1.03 0.11
N ARG A 11 -6.04 -1.18 0.91
CA ARG A 11 -6.17 -0.64 2.28
C ARG A 11 -6.63 -1.72 3.25
N LEU A 12 -6.47 -1.49 4.55
CA LEU A 12 -7.01 -2.37 5.59
C LEU A 12 -8.51 -2.55 5.43
N ASN A 13 -8.97 -3.80 5.54
CA ASN A 13 -10.38 -4.17 5.57
C ASN A 13 -10.96 -4.00 6.97
N ILE A 14 -11.03 -2.76 7.44
CA ILE A 14 -11.58 -2.41 8.75
C ILE A 14 -12.59 -1.27 8.58
N PRO A 15 -13.46 -1.02 9.58
CA PRO A 15 -14.38 0.12 9.54
C PRO A 15 -13.64 1.44 9.35
N SER A 16 -14.30 2.38 8.67
CA SER A 16 -13.73 3.70 8.42
C SER A 16 -13.38 4.42 9.72
N GLY A 17 -12.25 5.12 9.73
CA GLY A 17 -11.76 5.88 10.89
C GLY A 17 -11.00 5.06 11.94
N GLN A 18 -10.92 3.74 11.80
CA GLN A 18 -10.17 2.87 12.71
C GLN A 18 -8.74 2.59 12.22
N ALA A 19 -7.92 2.00 13.11
CA ALA A 19 -6.54 1.62 12.83
C ALA A 19 -6.20 0.23 13.39
N VAL A 20 -5.18 -0.41 12.83
CA VAL A 20 -4.53 -1.60 13.39
C VAL A 20 -3.19 -1.18 13.98
N ARG A 21 -2.93 -1.56 15.23
CA ARG A 21 -1.66 -1.30 15.91
C ARG A 21 -0.77 -2.53 15.82
N PHE A 22 0.49 -2.32 15.46
CA PHE A 22 1.53 -3.35 15.44
C PHE A 22 2.58 -2.97 16.49
N GLU A 23 2.71 -3.75 17.55
CA GLU A 23 3.77 -3.53 18.55
C GLU A 23 5.13 -3.99 18.01
N PRO A 24 6.24 -3.46 18.57
CA PRO A 24 7.57 -3.97 18.26
C PRO A 24 7.66 -5.49 18.44
N GLY A 25 8.10 -6.20 17.40
CA GLY A 25 8.21 -7.67 17.39
C GLY A 25 6.91 -8.43 17.13
N GLN A 26 5.75 -7.76 17.14
CA GLN A 26 4.47 -8.42 16.88
C GLN A 26 4.30 -8.75 15.40
N THR A 27 3.73 -9.92 15.13
CA THR A 27 3.25 -10.31 13.80
C THR A 27 1.74 -10.52 13.85
N GLN A 28 1.01 -9.85 12.95
CA GLN A 28 -0.43 -10.00 12.84
C GLN A 28 -0.83 -10.18 11.38
N ARG A 29 -1.75 -11.11 11.13
CA ARG A 29 -2.39 -11.27 9.81
C ARG A 29 -3.49 -10.23 9.66
N VAL A 30 -3.48 -9.50 8.56
CA VAL A 30 -4.50 -8.50 8.23
C VAL A 30 -5.11 -8.78 6.87
N THR A 31 -6.37 -8.43 6.72
CA THR A 31 -7.09 -8.51 5.44
C THR A 31 -7.02 -7.16 4.75
N LEU A 32 -6.68 -7.16 3.47
CA LEU A 32 -6.64 -5.96 2.63
C LEU A 32 -7.75 -5.99 1.58
N VAL A 33 -8.35 -4.85 1.28
CA VAL A 33 -9.28 -4.66 0.14
C VAL A 33 -8.70 -3.69 -0.86
N ALA A 34 -9.10 -3.81 -2.13
CA ALA A 34 -8.71 -2.86 -3.16
C ALA A 34 -9.22 -1.44 -2.84
N LEU A 35 -8.44 -0.43 -3.23
CA LEU A 35 -8.92 0.95 -3.21
C LEU A 35 -10.06 1.13 -4.22
N GLY A 36 -11.15 1.76 -3.78
CA GLY A 36 -12.29 2.11 -4.62
C GLY A 36 -12.04 3.33 -5.51
N GLY A 37 -13.11 3.86 -6.11
CA GLY A 37 -13.05 5.05 -6.97
C GLY A 37 -12.12 4.88 -8.17
N LYS A 38 -11.45 5.95 -8.61
CA LYS A 38 -10.50 5.91 -9.75
C LYS A 38 -9.14 5.26 -9.39
N GLY A 39 -8.95 4.86 -8.13
CA GLY A 39 -7.68 4.30 -7.63
C GLY A 39 -6.51 5.30 -7.70
N LEU A 40 -6.77 6.61 -7.69
CA LEU A 40 -5.75 7.65 -7.72
C LEU A 40 -5.14 7.83 -6.33
N VAL A 41 -3.82 7.71 -6.21
CA VAL A 41 -3.09 7.88 -4.95
C VAL A 41 -2.03 8.98 -5.11
N HIS A 42 -2.22 10.06 -4.36
CA HIS A 42 -1.31 11.19 -4.25
C HIS A 42 -0.87 11.38 -2.79
N GLY A 43 0.28 12.02 -2.55
CA GLY A 43 0.82 12.21 -1.19
C GLY A 43 1.50 10.95 -0.61
N CYS A 44 1.25 10.67 0.68
CA CYS A 44 1.93 9.62 1.47
C CYS A 44 3.46 9.69 1.32
N ASN A 45 4.14 8.55 1.21
CA ASN A 45 5.58 8.50 0.94
C ASN A 45 5.93 8.77 -0.55
N ARG A 46 4.99 9.31 -1.34
CA ARG A 46 5.20 9.68 -2.74
C ARG A 46 5.67 8.52 -3.65
N LEU A 47 5.35 7.27 -3.33
CA LEU A 47 5.77 6.11 -4.16
C LEU A 47 4.92 5.94 -5.43
N THR A 48 3.59 6.08 -5.30
CA THR A 48 2.63 5.80 -6.39
C THR A 48 2.45 6.99 -7.35
N LYS A 49 2.09 8.17 -6.81
CA LYS A 49 1.86 9.43 -7.54
C LYS A 49 0.85 9.35 -8.73
N SER A 50 0.02 8.31 -8.81
CA SER A 50 -0.87 8.06 -9.96
C SER A 50 -1.91 6.97 -9.63
N SER A 51 -2.63 6.49 -10.65
CA SER A 51 -3.61 5.41 -10.50
C SER A 51 -2.93 4.06 -10.25
N VAL A 52 -3.42 3.33 -9.25
CA VAL A 52 -2.98 1.96 -8.90
C VAL A 52 -3.53 0.91 -9.86
N ARG A 53 -4.42 1.29 -10.79
CA ARG A 53 -5.00 0.40 -11.81
C ARG A 53 -4.07 0.16 -12.99
N SER A 54 -2.97 0.90 -13.11
CA SER A 54 -1.98 0.75 -14.18
C SER A 54 -0.85 -0.19 -13.77
N ALA A 55 -0.64 -1.27 -14.52
CA ALA A 55 0.49 -2.19 -14.30
C ALA A 55 1.85 -1.48 -14.45
N THR A 56 1.96 -0.55 -15.39
CA THR A 56 3.16 0.29 -15.56
C THR A 56 3.42 1.14 -14.32
N GLN A 57 2.38 1.73 -13.72
CA GLN A 57 2.55 2.50 -12.49
C GLN A 57 2.87 1.60 -11.29
N LYS A 58 2.31 0.39 -11.21
CA LYS A 58 2.72 -0.61 -10.20
C LYS A 58 4.21 -0.88 -10.28
N ARG A 59 4.75 -1.18 -11.47
CA ARG A 59 6.19 -1.42 -11.65
C ARG A 59 7.04 -0.21 -11.24
N ARG A 60 6.66 1.01 -11.66
CA ARG A 60 7.37 2.24 -11.28
C ARG A 60 7.35 2.50 -9.78
N ALA A 61 6.23 2.23 -9.12
CA ALA A 61 6.11 2.39 -7.67
C ALA A 61 6.97 1.37 -6.91
N LEU A 62 7.02 0.12 -7.38
CA LEU A 62 7.87 -0.92 -6.78
C LEU A 62 9.37 -0.64 -7.00
N ALA A 63 9.77 -0.06 -8.14
CA ALA A 63 11.15 0.40 -8.35
C ALA A 63 11.55 1.49 -7.35
N ARG A 64 10.73 2.54 -7.20
CA ARG A 64 10.95 3.60 -6.19
C ARG A 64 10.95 3.07 -4.76
N LEU A 65 10.17 2.03 -4.48
CA LEU A 65 10.17 1.40 -3.17
C LEU A 65 11.52 0.73 -2.87
N GLN A 66 12.15 0.09 -3.86
CA GLN A 66 13.49 -0.47 -3.68
C GLN A 66 14.49 0.64 -3.35
N GLU A 67 14.47 1.74 -4.11
CA GLU A 67 15.30 2.92 -3.85
C GLU A 67 15.03 3.56 -2.48
N TRP A 68 13.79 3.54 -2.01
CA TRP A 68 13.40 4.11 -0.70
C TRP A 68 13.77 3.21 0.49
N MET A 69 13.95 1.92 0.26
CA MET A 69 14.28 0.94 1.30
C MET A 69 15.78 0.67 1.43
N GLY A 70 16.56 0.99 0.39
CA GLY A 70 18.02 1.06 0.47
C GLY A 70 18.46 2.33 1.17
#